data_AF-A0A0G4FGL2-F1
#
_entry.id   AF-A0A0G4FGL2-F1
#
_cell.length_a   1.000
_cell.length_b   1.000
_cell.length_c   1.000
_cell.angle_alpha   90.00
_cell.angle_beta   90.00
_cell.angle_gamma   90.00
#
_symmetry.space_group_name_H-M   'P 1'
#
loop_
_entity.id
_entity.type
_entity.pdbx_description
1 polymer ?
#
loop_
_entity_poly.entity_id
_entity_poly.type
_entity_poly.pdbx_seq_one_letter_code
_entity_poly.pdbx_strand_id
1 'polypeptide(L)'
;MSLARYWWPNVTKENPSGLPYINIDGKTNPEIHSVPDYKNLRDLFLSVERLGLGYYFLEDERYAKDAVEKIRVWFLDDDTRMNPHLEYAQIVRGHPRGRRQGVVDMSVSYQLFDGIALIKNSKHWTEQDENGMQAWFEEYIDWQTNSNHGKKESARNNNHGLLYDVQYISTALFLKETDLANRKARMALEKRIGVQIDHTGVQKHEVKRATSWFYSLFGLNAQLLLARVAANVEVDNYHYVAKSGGSIKKAIDFLIPHGLSHGKKWPFSNQGGFNMDRLVEHLAIAYVIYGLDKPRNQCISFAVGGVVNGGIE
;
A
#
# COMPACT_ATOMS: atom_id res chain seq x y z
N MET A 1 -13.94 1.34 -11.52
CA MET A 1 -14.67 2.16 -10.52
C MET A 1 -14.60 1.48 -9.15
N SER A 2 -14.68 2.22 -8.05
CA SER A 2 -14.79 1.61 -6.70
C SER A 2 -15.61 2.49 -5.76
N LEU A 3 -16.08 1.92 -4.64
CA LEU A 3 -16.84 2.65 -3.61
C LEU A 3 -15.98 2.96 -2.38
N ALA A 4 -16.27 4.09 -1.73
CA ALA A 4 -15.55 4.52 -0.54
C ALA A 4 -15.87 3.62 0.67
N ARG A 5 -14.84 2.95 1.19
CA ARG A 5 -14.93 1.92 2.24
C ARG A 5 -15.79 2.25 3.46
N TYR A 6 -15.70 3.47 3.98
CA TYR A 6 -16.31 3.87 5.25
C TYR A 6 -17.53 4.77 5.10
N TRP A 7 -18.18 4.76 3.94
CA TRP A 7 -19.35 5.60 3.68
C TRP A 7 -20.62 4.74 3.73
N TRP A 8 -21.56 5.12 4.58
CA TRP A 8 -22.79 4.40 4.87
C TRP A 8 -24.02 5.25 4.55
N PRO A 9 -25.16 4.64 4.19
CA PRO A 9 -26.41 5.38 4.05
C PRO A 9 -26.82 6.00 5.39
N ASN A 10 -27.22 7.27 5.35
CA ASN A 10 -27.72 8.02 6.51
C ASN A 10 -29.25 7.86 6.62
N VAL A 11 -29.71 6.63 6.85
CA VAL A 11 -31.15 6.32 6.90
C VAL A 11 -31.73 6.81 8.21
N THR A 12 -32.66 7.76 8.13
CA THR A 12 -33.51 8.18 9.26
C THR A 12 -34.97 8.18 8.82
N LYS A 13 -35.90 8.41 9.75
CA LYS A 13 -37.32 8.56 9.41
C LYS A 13 -37.56 9.74 8.45
N GLU A 14 -36.78 10.80 8.61
CA GLU A 14 -36.82 12.02 7.79
C GLU A 14 -35.98 11.91 6.50
N ASN A 15 -35.04 10.96 6.44
CA ASN A 15 -34.22 10.66 5.27
C ASN A 15 -34.31 9.18 4.87
N PRO A 16 -35.44 8.73 4.30
CA PRO A 16 -35.61 7.33 3.89
C PRO A 16 -34.67 6.93 2.74
N SER A 17 -34.17 7.90 1.97
CA SER A 17 -33.23 7.65 0.87
C SER A 17 -31.84 7.21 1.35
N GLY A 18 -31.46 7.58 2.57
CA GLY A 18 -30.12 7.37 3.10
C GLY A 18 -29.02 8.20 2.41
N LEU A 19 -29.37 9.13 1.52
CA LEU A 19 -28.42 10.00 0.82
C LEU A 19 -28.37 11.41 1.44
N PRO A 20 -27.22 12.12 1.34
CA PRO A 20 -25.92 11.59 0.97
C PRO A 20 -25.40 10.63 2.06
N TYR A 21 -24.53 9.72 1.65
CA TYR A 21 -23.88 8.82 2.61
C TYR A 21 -23.04 9.63 3.60
N ILE A 22 -22.83 9.07 4.80
CA ILE A 22 -22.00 9.65 5.85
C ILE A 22 -20.77 8.79 6.13
N ASN A 23 -19.67 9.43 6.53
CA ASN A 23 -18.46 8.72 6.89
C ASN A 23 -18.54 8.17 8.32
N ILE A 24 -18.32 6.87 8.48
CA ILE A 24 -18.20 6.21 9.77
C ILE A 24 -16.84 5.52 9.83
N ASP A 25 -15.82 6.24 10.32
CA ASP A 25 -14.44 5.76 10.32
C ASP A 25 -14.29 4.40 11.02
N GLY A 26 -13.49 3.51 10.44
CA GLY A 26 -13.27 2.15 10.95
C GLY A 26 -14.39 1.14 10.68
N LYS A 27 -15.58 1.56 10.20
CA LYS A 27 -16.68 0.64 9.86
C LYS A 27 -16.80 0.46 8.36
N THR A 28 -16.36 -0.69 7.84
CA THR A 28 -16.46 -1.01 6.40
C THR A 28 -17.90 -1.26 5.99
N ASN A 29 -18.42 -0.49 5.03
CA ASN A 29 -19.71 -0.76 4.40
C ASN A 29 -19.54 -1.95 3.42
N PRO A 30 -20.26 -3.08 3.59
CA PRO A 30 -20.14 -4.25 2.71
C PRO A 30 -20.55 -3.95 1.26
N GLU A 31 -21.28 -2.86 1.00
CA GLU A 31 -21.63 -2.44 -0.35
C GLU A 31 -20.41 -2.22 -1.25
N ILE A 32 -19.22 -1.99 -0.69
CA ILE A 32 -17.99 -1.94 -1.50
C ILE A 32 -17.79 -3.18 -2.38
N HIS A 33 -18.37 -4.31 -2.01
CA HIS A 33 -18.30 -5.56 -2.77
C HIS A 33 -19.29 -5.63 -3.93
N SER A 34 -20.24 -4.69 -4.03
CA SER A 34 -21.15 -4.58 -5.18
C SER A 34 -20.47 -4.07 -6.44
N VAL A 35 -19.29 -3.46 -6.32
CA VAL A 35 -18.46 -3.01 -7.45
C VAL A 35 -17.15 -3.80 -7.42
N PRO A 36 -16.91 -4.72 -8.35
CA PRO A 36 -15.85 -5.70 -8.22
C PRO A 36 -14.46 -5.15 -8.55
N ASP A 37 -14.34 -4.04 -9.30
CA ASP A 37 -13.07 -3.62 -9.88
C ASP A 37 -11.96 -3.40 -8.85
N TYR A 38 -12.27 -2.86 -7.67
CA TYR A 38 -11.27 -2.72 -6.59
C TYR A 38 -10.65 -4.06 -6.19
N LYS A 39 -11.50 -5.09 -6.05
CA LYS A 39 -11.06 -6.43 -5.69
C LYS A 39 -10.32 -7.07 -6.87
N ASN A 40 -10.91 -7.04 -8.06
CA ASN A 40 -10.35 -7.64 -9.27
C ASN A 40 -8.97 -7.05 -9.61
N LEU A 41 -8.79 -5.74 -9.49
CA LEU A 41 -7.51 -5.05 -9.71
C LEU A 41 -6.42 -5.55 -8.76
N ARG A 42 -6.75 -5.68 -7.47
CA ARG A 42 -5.78 -6.10 -6.45
C ARG A 42 -5.48 -7.61 -6.54
N ASP A 43 -6.48 -8.41 -6.87
CA ASP A 43 -6.31 -9.83 -7.14
C ASP A 43 -5.45 -10.05 -8.38
N LEU A 44 -5.61 -9.23 -9.42
CA LEU A 44 -4.75 -9.25 -10.60
C LEU A 44 -3.29 -8.99 -10.21
N PHE A 45 -2.99 -7.91 -9.48
CA PHE A 45 -1.61 -7.57 -9.11
C PHE A 45 -0.95 -8.70 -8.31
N LEU A 46 -1.67 -9.23 -7.32
CA LEU A 46 -1.20 -10.35 -6.53
C LEU A 46 -1.06 -11.63 -7.36
N SER A 47 -1.96 -11.87 -8.31
CA SER A 47 -1.90 -13.05 -9.19
C SER A 47 -0.69 -12.98 -10.12
N VAL A 48 -0.41 -11.83 -10.73
CA VAL A 48 0.75 -11.65 -11.61
C VAL A 48 2.04 -11.81 -10.82
N GLU A 49 2.14 -11.26 -9.60
CA GLU A 49 3.29 -11.47 -8.71
C GLU A 49 3.50 -12.97 -8.41
N ARG A 50 2.45 -13.68 -8.00
CA ARG A 50 2.52 -15.11 -7.65
C ARG A 50 2.83 -16.00 -8.84
N LEU A 51 2.24 -15.73 -10.01
CA LEU A 51 2.52 -16.43 -11.25
C LEU A 51 3.95 -16.16 -11.73
N GLY A 52 4.43 -14.93 -11.60
CA GLY A 52 5.83 -14.59 -11.89
C GLY A 52 6.81 -15.35 -11.00
N LEU A 53 6.52 -15.47 -9.70
CA LEU A 53 7.31 -16.31 -8.79
C LEU A 53 7.27 -17.79 -9.19
N GLY A 54 6.09 -18.30 -9.55
CA GLY A 54 5.93 -19.66 -10.06
C GLY A 54 6.76 -19.93 -11.31
N TYR A 55 6.72 -19.02 -12.29
CA TYR A 55 7.57 -19.09 -13.48
C TYR A 55 9.06 -19.06 -13.12
N TYR A 56 9.48 -18.13 -12.27
CA TYR A 56 10.90 -17.94 -11.93
C TYR A 56 11.51 -19.13 -11.18
N PHE A 57 10.80 -19.68 -10.19
CA PHE A 57 11.33 -20.76 -9.35
C PHE A 57 11.11 -22.17 -9.91
N LEU A 58 10.05 -22.37 -10.71
CA LEU A 58 9.71 -23.68 -11.27
C LEU A 58 10.09 -23.82 -12.75
N GLU A 59 10.53 -22.73 -13.39
CA GLU A 59 10.92 -22.67 -14.80
C GLU A 59 9.81 -23.18 -15.75
N ASP A 60 8.55 -22.99 -15.36
CA ASP A 60 7.38 -23.48 -16.09
C ASP A 60 6.61 -22.35 -16.78
N GLU A 61 6.66 -22.37 -18.11
CA GLU A 61 6.04 -21.39 -19.00
C GLU A 61 4.52 -21.25 -18.83
N ARG A 62 3.83 -22.25 -18.26
CA ARG A 62 2.39 -22.15 -18.00
C ARG A 62 2.06 -20.99 -17.08
N TYR A 63 2.91 -20.73 -16.07
CA TYR A 63 2.69 -19.62 -15.14
C TYR A 63 2.87 -18.27 -15.81
N ALA A 64 3.91 -18.11 -16.64
CA ALA A 64 4.12 -16.88 -17.38
C ALA A 64 2.99 -16.64 -18.38
N LYS A 65 2.57 -17.67 -19.13
CA LYS A 65 1.43 -17.59 -20.04
C LYS A 65 0.17 -17.04 -19.35
N ASP A 66 -0.19 -17.62 -18.20
CA ASP A 66 -1.37 -17.19 -17.44
C ASP A 66 -1.24 -15.75 -16.91
N ALA A 67 -0.02 -15.33 -16.53
CA ALA A 67 0.24 -13.96 -16.09
C ALA A 67 0.05 -12.97 -17.24
N VAL A 68 0.61 -13.25 -18.42
CA VAL A 68 0.48 -12.41 -19.62
C VAL A 68 -0.98 -12.28 -20.04
N GLU A 69 -1.75 -13.37 -20.06
CA GLU A 69 -3.17 -13.33 -20.43
C GLU A 69 -3.97 -12.41 -19.51
N LYS A 70 -3.72 -12.46 -18.20
CA LYS A 70 -4.37 -11.57 -17.22
C LYS A 70 -3.97 -10.11 -17.41
N ILE A 71 -2.70 -9.84 -17.72
CA ILE A 71 -2.21 -8.49 -18.02
C ILE A 71 -2.90 -7.93 -19.26
N ARG A 72 -2.96 -8.71 -20.35
CA ARG A 72 -3.61 -8.30 -21.61
C ARG A 72 -5.06 -7.91 -21.40
N VAL A 73 -5.84 -8.78 -20.77
CA VAL A 73 -7.27 -8.53 -20.51
C VAL A 73 -7.47 -7.24 -19.72
N TRP A 74 -6.65 -6.97 -18.70
CA TRP A 74 -6.87 -5.81 -17.85
C TRP A 74 -6.33 -4.50 -18.42
N PHE A 75 -5.24 -4.54 -19.18
CA PHE A 75 -4.50 -3.33 -19.57
C PHE A 75 -4.45 -3.05 -21.06
N LEU A 76 -4.50 -4.08 -21.90
CA LEU A 76 -4.11 -3.98 -23.32
C LEU A 76 -5.27 -4.27 -24.27
N ASP A 77 -6.14 -5.22 -23.95
CA ASP A 77 -7.24 -5.64 -24.81
C ASP A 77 -8.33 -4.56 -24.86
N ASP A 78 -8.63 -4.03 -26.05
CA ASP A 78 -9.51 -2.87 -26.23
C ASP A 78 -10.93 -3.06 -25.67
N ASP A 79 -11.45 -4.29 -25.69
CA ASP A 79 -12.79 -4.62 -25.21
C ASP A 79 -12.89 -4.62 -23.68
N THR A 80 -11.78 -4.76 -22.96
CA THR A 80 -11.76 -5.00 -21.50
C THR A 80 -10.83 -4.10 -20.72
N ARG A 81 -9.91 -3.40 -21.39
CA ARG A 81 -8.87 -2.62 -20.71
C ARG A 81 -9.44 -1.57 -19.78
N MET A 82 -8.81 -1.43 -18.63
CA MET A 82 -9.00 -0.31 -17.74
C MET A 82 -8.34 0.94 -18.35
N ASN A 83 -9.03 2.08 -18.39
CA ASN A 83 -8.40 3.35 -18.77
C ASN A 83 -7.34 3.77 -17.73
N PRO A 84 -6.25 4.46 -18.13
CA PRO A 84 -5.12 4.80 -17.26
C PRO A 84 -5.39 5.96 -16.28
N HIS A 85 -6.49 5.89 -15.52
CA HIS A 85 -6.85 6.88 -14.51
C HIS A 85 -7.77 6.32 -13.41
N LEU A 86 -7.79 7.00 -12.26
CA LEU A 86 -8.66 6.67 -11.10
C LEU A 86 -9.68 7.78 -10.81
N GLU A 87 -10.26 8.38 -11.86
CA GLU A 87 -11.26 9.46 -11.74
C GLU A 87 -12.54 9.01 -11.01
N TYR A 88 -12.87 7.72 -11.10
CA TYR A 88 -14.06 7.09 -10.53
C TYR A 88 -13.75 6.12 -9.39
N ALA A 89 -12.62 6.32 -8.71
CA ALA A 89 -12.23 5.51 -7.56
C ALA A 89 -12.74 6.11 -6.24
N GLN A 90 -13.17 5.24 -5.33
CA GLN A 90 -13.79 5.53 -4.04
C GLN A 90 -14.93 6.55 -4.13
N ILE A 91 -15.88 6.29 -5.03
CA ILE A 91 -17.13 7.05 -5.12
C ILE A 91 -17.91 6.92 -3.82
N VAL A 92 -18.51 8.02 -3.41
CA VAL A 92 -19.54 8.06 -2.36
C VAL A 92 -20.89 8.11 -3.05
N ARG A 93 -21.82 7.21 -2.70
CA ARG A 93 -23.17 7.21 -3.27
C ARG A 93 -23.81 8.59 -3.13
N GLY A 94 -24.43 9.07 -4.21
CA GLY A 94 -24.95 10.43 -4.34
C GLY A 94 -23.96 11.45 -4.92
N HIS A 95 -22.71 11.07 -5.19
CA HIS A 95 -21.74 11.92 -5.89
C HIS A 95 -21.36 11.33 -7.26
N PRO A 96 -21.24 12.16 -8.31
CA PRO A 96 -21.04 11.68 -9.68
C PRO A 96 -19.59 11.29 -10.01
N ARG A 97 -18.62 11.58 -9.12
CA ARG A 97 -17.20 11.33 -9.34
C ARG A 97 -16.54 10.67 -8.13
N GLY A 98 -15.37 10.08 -8.38
CA GLY A 98 -14.50 9.56 -7.35
C GLY A 98 -13.89 10.66 -6.48
N ARG A 99 -12.90 10.27 -5.69
CA ARG A 99 -12.24 11.15 -4.74
C ARG A 99 -10.73 10.97 -4.79
N ARG A 100 -10.00 11.95 -4.25
CA ARG A 100 -8.54 11.84 -4.07
C ARG A 100 -8.11 10.53 -3.39
N GLN A 101 -8.88 10.05 -2.41
CA GLN A 101 -8.56 8.81 -1.69
C GLN A 101 -8.58 7.59 -2.59
N GLY A 102 -9.30 7.62 -3.71
CA GLY A 102 -9.33 6.54 -4.67
C GLY A 102 -7.98 6.27 -5.33
N VAL A 103 -7.04 7.23 -5.32
CA VAL A 103 -5.69 7.03 -5.85
C VAL A 103 -4.97 5.87 -5.14
N VAL A 104 -5.23 5.65 -3.83
CA VAL A 104 -4.59 4.54 -3.10
C VAL A 104 -5.16 3.16 -3.44
N ASP A 105 -6.17 3.05 -4.29
CA ASP A 105 -6.66 1.74 -4.76
C ASP A 105 -5.55 0.99 -5.52
N MET A 106 -4.69 1.71 -6.24
CA MET A 106 -3.50 1.20 -6.93
C MET A 106 -2.22 1.18 -6.10
N SER A 107 -2.29 1.42 -4.78
CA SER A 107 -1.11 1.52 -3.90
C SER A 107 -0.19 0.29 -3.84
N VAL A 108 -0.63 -0.86 -4.37
CA VAL A 108 0.16 -2.09 -4.45
C VAL A 108 0.54 -2.47 -5.87
N SER A 109 0.53 -1.51 -6.81
CA SER A 109 0.96 -1.75 -8.19
C SER A 109 2.42 -2.22 -8.31
N TYR A 110 3.25 -2.01 -7.29
CA TYR A 110 4.59 -2.59 -7.24
C TYR A 110 4.59 -4.13 -7.39
N GLN A 111 3.54 -4.82 -6.93
CA GLN A 111 3.41 -6.28 -7.08
C GLN A 111 3.27 -6.68 -8.55
N LEU A 112 2.54 -5.88 -9.33
CA LEU A 112 2.42 -6.07 -10.77
C LEU A 112 3.78 -5.92 -11.45
N PHE A 113 4.53 -4.87 -11.11
CA PHE A 113 5.84 -4.61 -11.70
C PHE A 113 6.88 -5.67 -11.34
N ASP A 114 6.91 -6.11 -10.08
CA ASP A 114 7.75 -7.21 -9.62
C ASP A 114 7.40 -8.50 -10.41
N GLY A 115 6.12 -8.81 -10.58
CA GLY A 115 5.67 -9.96 -11.37
C GLY A 115 6.04 -9.88 -12.86
N ILE A 116 5.88 -8.71 -13.50
CA ILE A 116 6.30 -8.49 -14.89
C ILE A 116 7.81 -8.69 -15.04
N ALA A 117 8.61 -8.15 -14.10
CA ALA A 117 10.06 -8.31 -14.14
C ALA A 117 10.48 -9.79 -14.09
N LEU A 118 9.76 -10.62 -13.32
CA LEU A 118 10.04 -12.06 -13.22
C LEU A 118 9.71 -12.83 -14.51
N ILE A 119 8.67 -12.46 -15.25
CA ILE A 119 8.25 -13.15 -16.48
C ILE A 119 8.87 -12.58 -17.76
N LYS A 120 9.70 -11.53 -17.67
CA LYS A 120 10.20 -10.77 -18.81
C LYS A 120 10.95 -11.60 -19.87
N ASN A 121 11.57 -12.71 -19.47
CA ASN A 121 12.31 -13.62 -20.36
C ASN A 121 11.47 -14.79 -20.88
N SER A 122 10.19 -14.88 -20.50
CA SER A 122 9.28 -15.90 -21.04
C SER A 122 9.00 -15.65 -22.51
N LYS A 123 8.89 -16.73 -23.30
CA LYS A 123 8.44 -16.64 -24.70
C LYS A 123 7.02 -16.08 -24.87
N HIS A 124 6.24 -16.01 -23.79
CA HIS A 124 4.88 -15.47 -23.80
C HIS A 124 4.85 -13.96 -23.59
N TRP A 125 5.90 -13.36 -23.01
CA TRP A 125 6.03 -11.90 -22.90
C TRP A 125 6.61 -11.33 -24.18
N THR A 126 5.79 -10.61 -24.94
CA THR A 126 6.19 -10.07 -26.24
C THR A 126 6.60 -8.61 -26.14
N GLU A 127 7.29 -8.11 -27.16
CA GLU A 127 7.60 -6.68 -27.29
C GLU A 127 6.33 -5.81 -27.32
N GLN A 128 5.24 -6.32 -27.90
CA GLN A 128 3.94 -5.64 -27.89
C GLN A 128 3.38 -5.49 -26.48
N ASP A 129 3.52 -6.52 -25.63
CA ASP A 129 3.07 -6.46 -24.23
C ASP A 129 3.91 -5.44 -23.44
N GLU A 130 5.23 -5.47 -23.61
CA GLU A 130 6.13 -4.51 -22.97
C GLU A 130 5.76 -3.07 -23.38
N ASN A 131 5.66 -2.78 -24.68
CA ASN A 131 5.37 -1.45 -25.17
C ASN A 131 3.97 -0.96 -24.75
N GLY A 132 2.96 -1.85 -24.78
CA GLY A 132 1.61 -1.52 -24.34
C GLY A 132 1.54 -1.19 -22.85
N MET A 133 2.26 -1.93 -22.01
CA MET A 133 2.32 -1.65 -20.57
C MET A 133 3.10 -0.38 -20.26
N GLN A 134 4.21 -0.12 -20.96
CA GLN A 134 4.94 1.14 -20.85
C GLN A 134 4.02 2.33 -21.18
N ALA A 135 3.33 2.29 -22.33
CA ALA A 135 2.41 3.35 -22.73
C ALA A 135 1.27 3.58 -21.72
N TRP A 136 0.64 2.49 -21.22
CA TRP A 136 -0.43 2.62 -20.22
C TRP A 136 0.07 3.30 -18.95
N PHE A 137 1.27 2.94 -18.47
CA PHE A 137 1.82 3.50 -17.23
C PHE A 137 2.41 4.91 -17.41
N GLU A 138 2.85 5.29 -18.62
CA GLU A 138 3.17 6.67 -18.99
C GLU A 138 1.94 7.57 -18.88
N GLU A 139 0.80 7.15 -19.46
CA GLU A 139 -0.46 7.88 -19.33
C GLU A 139 -0.92 7.94 -17.87
N TYR A 140 -0.79 6.83 -17.14
CA TYR A 140 -1.20 6.77 -15.74
C TYR A 140 -0.36 7.68 -14.84
N ILE A 141 0.96 7.69 -14.98
CA ILE A 141 1.83 8.55 -14.15
C ILE A 141 1.62 10.03 -14.47
N ASP A 142 1.33 10.39 -15.74
CA ASP A 142 0.92 11.74 -16.10
C ASP A 142 -0.39 12.12 -15.39
N TRP A 143 -1.43 11.28 -15.50
CA TRP A 143 -2.69 11.51 -14.79
C TRP A 143 -2.49 11.61 -13.27
N GLN A 144 -1.70 10.71 -12.67
CA GLN A 144 -1.42 10.71 -11.24
C GLN A 144 -0.68 11.98 -10.80
N THR A 145 0.14 12.58 -11.66
CA THR A 145 0.88 13.82 -11.39
C THR A 145 0.01 15.05 -11.57
N ASN A 146 -0.79 15.08 -12.65
CA ASN A 146 -1.41 16.30 -13.14
C ASN A 146 -2.88 16.44 -12.78
N SER A 147 -3.58 15.35 -12.48
CA SER A 147 -4.99 15.37 -12.08
C SER A 147 -5.22 16.04 -10.73
N ASN A 148 -6.44 16.54 -10.53
CA ASN A 148 -6.89 17.11 -9.26
C ASN A 148 -6.84 16.06 -8.12
N HIS A 149 -7.22 14.82 -8.41
CA HIS A 149 -7.16 13.72 -7.45
C HIS A 149 -5.73 13.41 -7.05
N GLY A 150 -4.83 13.24 -8.02
CA GLY A 150 -3.42 12.98 -7.80
C GLY A 150 -2.72 14.06 -6.98
N LYS A 151 -2.87 15.33 -7.37
CA LYS A 151 -2.29 16.48 -6.64
C LYS A 151 -2.75 16.55 -5.18
N LYS A 152 -4.06 16.40 -4.94
CA LYS A 152 -4.64 16.44 -3.59
C LYS A 152 -4.22 15.25 -2.74
N GLU A 153 -4.03 14.08 -3.35
CA GLU A 153 -3.56 12.90 -2.63
C GLU A 153 -2.07 12.98 -2.29
N SER A 154 -1.25 13.46 -3.23
CA SER A 154 0.17 13.70 -2.98
C SER A 154 0.42 14.67 -1.81
N ALA A 155 -0.50 15.61 -1.58
CA ALA A 155 -0.41 16.60 -0.50
C ALA A 155 -0.79 16.05 0.90
N ARG A 156 -1.17 14.78 1.03
CA ARG A 156 -1.60 14.22 2.32
C ARG A 156 -0.43 13.89 3.24
N ASN A 157 -0.61 14.14 4.53
CA ASN A 157 0.40 13.90 5.58
C ASN A 157 0.11 12.64 6.40
N ASN A 158 -0.65 11.69 5.86
CA ASN A 158 -0.91 10.39 6.49
C ASN A 158 -0.52 9.27 5.51
N ASN A 159 -0.86 8.03 5.83
CA ASN A 159 -0.60 6.84 5.03
C ASN A 159 -0.96 7.00 3.54
N HIS A 160 -1.99 7.79 3.20
CA HIS A 160 -2.35 8.05 1.81
C HIS A 160 -1.25 8.74 1.01
N GLY A 161 -0.57 9.73 1.61
CA GLY A 161 0.54 10.41 0.95
C GLY A 161 1.77 9.52 0.81
N LEU A 162 1.99 8.61 1.76
CA LEU A 162 3.04 7.58 1.67
C LEU A 162 2.78 6.63 0.51
N LEU A 163 1.57 6.07 0.45
CA LEU A 163 1.18 5.11 -0.59
C LEU A 163 1.16 5.76 -1.98
N TYR A 164 0.81 7.05 -2.07
CA TYR A 164 0.99 7.81 -3.31
C TYR A 164 2.45 7.79 -3.77
N ASP A 165 3.40 8.09 -2.88
CA ASP A 165 4.83 8.13 -3.24
C ASP A 165 5.39 6.74 -3.56
N VAL A 166 4.99 5.70 -2.81
CA VAL A 166 5.34 4.30 -3.13
C VAL A 166 4.91 3.95 -4.55
N GLN A 167 3.64 4.21 -4.85
CA GLN A 167 3.08 3.95 -6.17
C GLN A 167 3.82 4.74 -7.26
N TYR A 168 4.03 6.03 -7.05
CA TYR A 168 4.70 6.90 -8.00
C TYR A 168 6.13 6.46 -8.32
N ILE A 169 6.92 6.15 -7.29
CA ILE A 169 8.30 5.70 -7.44
C ILE A 169 8.34 4.35 -8.15
N SER A 170 7.44 3.43 -7.79
CA SER A 170 7.34 2.11 -8.44
C SER A 170 6.99 2.23 -9.92
N THR A 171 6.06 3.11 -10.27
CA THR A 171 5.71 3.37 -11.68
C THR A 171 6.88 4.01 -12.43
N ALA A 172 7.55 5.02 -11.85
CA ALA A 172 8.72 5.64 -12.46
C ALA A 172 9.86 4.62 -12.70
N LEU A 173 10.10 3.71 -11.75
CA LEU A 173 11.08 2.63 -11.91
C LEU A 173 10.69 1.67 -13.03
N PHE A 174 9.41 1.28 -13.13
CA PHE A 174 8.90 0.44 -14.21
C PHE A 174 9.11 1.10 -15.59
N LEU A 175 8.89 2.41 -15.67
CA LEU A 175 9.14 3.23 -16.86
C LEU A 175 10.63 3.53 -17.11
N LYS A 176 11.53 3.00 -16.25
CA LYS A 176 12.98 3.29 -16.27
C LYS A 176 13.32 4.77 -16.08
N GLU A 177 12.39 5.56 -15.58
CA GLU A 177 12.52 6.98 -15.20
C GLU A 177 13.18 7.14 -13.83
N THR A 178 14.41 6.63 -13.71
CA THR A 178 15.16 6.56 -12.44
C THR A 178 15.41 7.93 -11.80
N ASP A 179 15.62 8.97 -12.61
CA ASP A 179 15.74 10.36 -12.14
C ASP A 179 14.47 10.87 -11.47
N LEU A 180 13.31 10.51 -12.03
CA LEU A 180 12.00 10.89 -11.49
C LEU A 180 11.74 10.19 -10.16
N ALA A 181 12.07 8.89 -10.10
CA ALA A 181 12.03 8.08 -8.89
C ALA A 181 12.97 8.66 -7.80
N ASN A 182 14.22 8.98 -8.14
CA ASN A 182 15.20 9.54 -7.19
C ASN A 182 14.72 10.87 -6.59
N ARG A 183 14.27 11.81 -7.44
CA ARG A 183 13.74 13.10 -6.98
C ARG A 183 12.58 12.90 -6.00
N LYS A 184 11.63 12.03 -6.32
CA LYS A 184 10.50 11.75 -5.41
C LYS A 184 10.96 11.11 -4.10
N ALA A 185 11.86 10.12 -4.16
CA ALA A 185 12.41 9.46 -2.97
C ALA A 185 13.09 10.45 -2.02
N ARG A 186 13.94 11.36 -2.54
CA ARG A 186 14.60 12.41 -1.75
C ARG A 186 13.59 13.38 -1.11
N MET A 187 12.56 13.80 -1.85
CA MET A 187 11.50 14.65 -1.30
C MET A 187 10.75 13.95 -0.16
N ALA A 188 10.59 12.62 -0.24
CA ALA A 188 9.84 11.85 0.72
C ALA A 188 10.52 11.78 2.10
N LEU A 189 11.84 11.94 2.19
CA LEU A 189 12.58 11.99 3.45
C LEU A 189 11.98 13.03 4.42
N GLU A 190 11.90 14.29 4.01
CA GLU A 190 11.31 15.32 4.86
C GLU A 190 9.78 15.30 4.81
N LYS A 191 9.19 15.18 3.60
CA LYS A 191 7.74 15.31 3.41
C LYS A 191 6.95 14.16 4.04
N ARG A 192 7.55 12.98 4.20
CA ARG A 192 6.91 11.79 4.76
C ARG A 192 7.49 11.41 6.09
N ILE A 193 8.78 11.08 6.17
CA ILE A 193 9.38 10.65 7.45
C ILE A 193 9.35 11.82 8.45
N GLY A 194 9.90 12.98 8.06
CA GLY A 194 10.02 14.14 8.95
C GLY A 194 8.71 14.77 9.41
N VAL A 195 7.67 14.73 8.56
CA VAL A 195 6.34 15.26 8.89
C VAL A 195 5.51 14.29 9.71
N GLN A 196 5.50 13.00 9.33
CA GLN A 196 4.52 12.03 9.83
C GLN A 196 4.96 11.32 11.11
N ILE A 197 6.27 11.13 11.31
CA ILE A 197 6.84 10.46 12.48
C ILE A 197 7.48 11.52 13.38
N ASP A 198 7.10 11.56 14.66
CA ASP A 198 7.74 12.45 15.62
C ASP A 198 9.01 11.85 16.24
N HIS A 199 9.67 12.64 17.11
CA HIS A 199 10.88 12.26 17.80
C HIS A 199 10.75 11.03 18.71
N THR A 200 9.53 10.63 19.07
CA THR A 200 9.23 9.43 19.89
C THR A 200 8.91 8.20 19.04
N GLY A 201 8.73 8.37 17.72
CA GLY A 201 8.30 7.31 16.80
C GLY A 201 6.80 7.27 16.54
N VAL A 202 6.01 8.14 17.19
CA VAL A 202 4.56 8.19 16.99
C VAL A 202 4.23 8.71 15.58
N GLN A 203 3.36 7.96 14.89
CA GLN A 203 2.79 8.35 13.60
C GLN A 203 1.55 9.24 13.83
N LYS A 204 1.76 10.55 13.84
CA LYS A 204 0.82 11.56 14.39
C LYS A 204 -0.61 11.50 13.86
N HIS A 205 -0.79 11.10 12.60
CA HIS A 205 -2.10 11.02 11.96
C HIS A 205 -2.76 9.66 12.10
N GLU A 206 -1.96 8.60 12.24
CA GLU A 206 -2.44 7.23 12.32
C GLU A 206 -3.01 6.92 13.70
N VAL A 207 -2.39 7.46 14.75
CA VAL A 207 -2.86 7.30 16.14
C VAL A 207 -4.19 8.01 16.43
N LYS A 208 -4.65 8.89 15.53
CA LYS A 208 -5.94 9.60 15.63
C LYS A 208 -7.12 8.84 15.00
N ARG A 209 -6.86 7.69 14.39
CA ARG A 209 -7.88 6.89 13.71
C ARG A 209 -8.68 6.06 14.70
N ALA A 210 -9.93 5.72 14.33
CA ALA A 210 -10.76 4.84 15.14
C ALA A 210 -10.04 3.52 15.45
N THR A 211 -9.36 2.94 14.46
CA THR A 211 -8.52 1.74 14.59
C THR A 211 -7.02 2.12 14.62
N SER A 212 -6.62 2.93 15.61
CA SER A 212 -5.28 3.54 15.69
C SER A 212 -4.12 2.54 15.66
N TRP A 213 -4.27 1.35 16.25
CA TRP A 213 -3.26 0.29 16.20
C TRP A 213 -3.04 -0.20 14.77
N PHE A 214 -4.12 -0.56 14.08
CA PHE A 214 -4.08 -0.99 12.68
C PHE A 214 -3.42 0.06 11.79
N TYR A 215 -3.81 1.34 11.94
CA TYR A 215 -3.25 2.41 11.11
C TYR A 215 -1.79 2.70 11.42
N SER A 216 -1.34 2.51 12.67
CA SER A 216 0.07 2.65 13.01
C SER A 216 0.91 1.53 12.37
N LEU A 217 0.41 0.29 12.35
CA LEU A 217 1.05 -0.80 11.61
C LEU A 217 0.99 -0.57 10.09
N PHE A 218 -0.14 -0.10 9.58
CA PHE A 218 -0.34 0.16 8.15
C PHE A 218 0.55 1.30 7.64
N GLY A 219 0.68 2.39 8.41
CA GLY A 219 1.59 3.48 8.10
C GLY A 219 3.05 3.05 8.17
N LEU A 220 3.43 2.23 9.15
CA LEU A 220 4.78 1.64 9.21
C LEU A 220 5.07 0.78 7.98
N ASN A 221 4.13 -0.08 7.56
CA ASN A 221 4.27 -0.86 6.34
C ASN A 221 4.52 0.04 5.12
N ALA A 222 3.76 1.13 4.98
CA ALA A 222 3.93 2.08 3.89
C ALA A 222 5.28 2.81 3.93
N GLN A 223 5.82 3.10 5.11
CA GLN A 223 7.17 3.66 5.27
C GLN A 223 8.26 2.67 4.85
N LEU A 224 8.13 1.40 5.24
CA LEU A 224 9.07 0.34 4.86
C LEU A 224 9.04 0.06 3.36
N LEU A 225 7.85 0.05 2.75
CA LEU A 225 7.69 -0.05 1.30
C LEU A 225 8.29 1.16 0.58
N LEU A 226 8.05 2.37 1.08
CA LEU A 226 8.66 3.59 0.53
C LEU A 226 10.19 3.49 0.55
N ALA A 227 10.76 3.00 1.65
CA ALA A 227 12.20 2.82 1.75
C ALA A 227 12.74 1.72 0.82
N ARG A 228 11.98 0.62 0.64
CA ARG A 228 12.32 -0.45 -0.32
C ARG A 228 12.41 0.09 -1.75
N VAL A 229 11.40 0.86 -2.19
CA VAL A 229 11.39 1.39 -3.56
C VAL A 229 12.43 2.51 -3.74
N ALA A 230 12.66 3.33 -2.72
CA ALA A 230 13.69 4.39 -2.73
C ALA A 230 15.12 3.83 -2.82
N ALA A 231 15.38 2.65 -2.24
CA ALA A 231 16.69 2.01 -2.31
C ALA A 231 17.13 1.65 -3.75
N ASN A 232 16.18 1.41 -4.67
CA ASN A 232 16.47 1.16 -6.09
C ASN A 232 17.05 2.37 -6.83
N VAL A 233 17.01 3.55 -6.21
CA VAL A 233 17.61 4.79 -6.70
C VAL A 233 18.56 5.38 -5.66
N GLU A 234 19.17 4.53 -4.84
CA GLU A 234 20.24 4.89 -3.89
C GLU A 234 19.83 5.97 -2.87
N VAL A 235 18.53 6.01 -2.50
CA VAL A 235 18.06 6.87 -1.42
C VAL A 235 17.75 6.03 -0.19
N ASP A 236 18.58 6.16 0.82
CA ASP A 236 18.45 5.43 2.09
C ASP A 236 17.43 6.10 3.02
N ASN A 237 16.16 5.78 2.79
CA ASN A 237 15.08 6.18 3.67
C ASN A 237 15.05 5.38 4.98
N TYR A 238 15.68 4.20 5.04
CA TYR A 238 15.68 3.35 6.22
C TYR A 238 16.45 4.01 7.37
N HIS A 239 17.66 4.51 7.08
CA HIS A 239 18.53 5.12 8.10
C HIS A 239 18.32 6.63 8.25
N TYR A 240 17.44 7.24 7.46
CA TYR A 240 17.14 8.66 7.58
C TYR A 240 16.56 9.03 8.95
N VAL A 241 17.14 10.06 9.56
CA VAL A 241 16.63 10.71 10.77
C VAL A 241 16.31 12.16 10.44
N ALA A 242 15.05 12.53 10.55
CA ALA A 242 14.62 13.89 10.27
C ALA A 242 15.18 14.87 11.30
N LYS A 243 15.23 16.16 10.96
CA LYS A 243 15.63 17.22 11.92
C LYS A 243 14.77 17.23 13.19
N SER A 244 13.50 16.84 13.07
CA SER A 244 12.59 16.66 14.19
C SER A 244 12.91 15.44 15.05
N GLY A 245 13.88 14.62 14.67
CA GLY A 245 14.28 13.38 15.34
C GLY A 245 13.43 12.15 14.95
N GLY A 246 12.44 12.28 14.06
CA GLY A 246 11.62 11.14 13.60
C GLY A 246 12.38 10.24 12.63
N SER A 247 12.14 8.92 12.70
CA SER A 247 12.71 7.93 11.78
C SER A 247 11.85 6.66 11.72
N ILE A 248 12.01 5.86 10.66
CA ILE A 248 11.33 4.56 10.53
C ILE A 248 11.73 3.64 11.70
N LYS A 249 13.01 3.62 12.06
CA LYS A 249 13.50 2.88 13.23
C LYS A 249 12.74 3.23 14.51
N LYS A 250 12.53 4.52 14.78
CA LYS A 250 11.77 4.96 15.97
C LYS A 250 10.31 4.55 15.91
N ALA A 251 9.68 4.58 14.74
CA ALA A 251 8.31 4.10 14.60
C ALA A 251 8.18 2.60 14.93
N ILE A 252 9.17 1.79 14.54
CA ILE A 252 9.26 0.38 14.95
C ILE A 252 9.45 0.27 16.46
N ASP A 253 10.45 0.98 17.00
CA ASP A 253 10.80 0.92 18.43
C ASP A 253 9.62 1.36 19.32
N PHE A 254 8.81 2.32 18.87
CA PHE A 254 7.57 2.75 19.53
C PHE A 254 6.52 1.63 19.59
N LEU A 255 6.34 0.86 18.51
CA LEU A 255 5.27 -0.14 18.41
C LEU A 255 5.58 -1.44 19.17
N ILE A 256 6.85 -1.83 19.29
CA ILE A 256 7.30 -3.07 19.95
C ILE A 256 6.69 -3.28 21.35
N PRO A 257 6.85 -2.36 22.33
CA PRO A 257 6.37 -2.61 23.69
C PRO A 257 4.85 -2.74 23.77
N HIS A 258 4.12 -2.05 22.88
CA HIS A 258 2.67 -2.14 22.82
C HIS A 258 2.22 -3.48 22.25
N GLY A 259 2.89 -3.95 21.20
CA GLY A 259 2.63 -5.25 20.62
C GLY A 259 2.91 -6.40 21.61
N LEU A 260 4.07 -6.38 22.27
CA LEU A 260 4.44 -7.34 23.32
C LEU A 260 3.45 -7.36 24.50
N SER A 261 2.80 -6.23 24.77
CA SER A 261 1.80 -6.14 25.85
C SER A 261 0.37 -6.48 25.41
N HIS A 262 0.16 -6.94 24.17
CA HIS A 262 -1.17 -7.08 23.55
C HIS A 262 -2.02 -5.82 23.69
N GLY A 263 -1.41 -4.65 23.51
CA GLY A 263 -2.07 -3.35 23.60
C GLY A 263 -2.37 -2.84 25.00
N LYS A 264 -2.06 -3.57 26.08
CA LYS A 264 -2.34 -3.14 27.48
C LYS A 264 -1.77 -1.76 27.83
N LYS A 265 -0.69 -1.34 27.15
CA LYS A 265 -0.02 -0.04 27.36
C LYS A 265 -0.25 0.96 26.22
N TRP A 266 -1.17 0.69 25.29
CA TRP A 266 -1.41 1.57 24.14
C TRP A 266 -2.02 2.90 24.62
N PRO A 267 -1.37 4.05 24.39
CA PRO A 267 -1.78 5.33 24.99
C PRO A 267 -2.87 6.05 24.20
N PHE A 268 -3.37 5.47 23.11
CA PHE A 268 -4.34 6.10 22.21
C PHE A 268 -5.66 5.33 22.17
N SER A 269 -6.74 6.01 21.80
CA SER A 269 -8.04 5.34 21.57
C SER A 269 -7.91 4.34 20.42
N ASN A 270 -8.39 3.12 20.61
CA ASN A 270 -8.37 2.07 19.59
C ASN A 270 -9.65 1.25 19.63
N GLN A 271 -10.29 1.12 18.48
CA GLN A 271 -11.35 0.17 18.18
C GLN A 271 -10.74 -1.06 17.50
N GLY A 272 -11.33 -2.21 17.74
CA GLY A 272 -10.77 -3.49 17.30
C GLY A 272 -9.60 -3.94 18.17
N GLY A 273 -9.19 -5.19 18.01
CA GLY A 273 -8.11 -5.78 18.79
C GLY A 273 -6.71 -5.32 18.37
N PHE A 274 -5.70 -5.91 19.01
CA PHE A 274 -4.28 -5.70 18.74
C PHE A 274 -3.69 -6.90 17.99
N ASN A 275 -4.10 -7.09 16.73
CA ASN A 275 -3.50 -8.13 15.88
C ASN A 275 -2.01 -7.81 15.64
N MET A 276 -1.17 -8.83 15.79
CA MET A 276 0.28 -8.72 15.83
C MET A 276 0.96 -9.12 14.52
N ASP A 277 0.26 -9.80 13.61
CA ASP A 277 0.84 -10.50 12.46
C ASP A 277 1.72 -9.57 11.62
N ARG A 278 1.20 -8.38 11.29
CA ARG A 278 1.97 -7.35 10.56
C ARG A 278 3.18 -6.84 11.33
N LEU A 279 3.09 -6.72 12.66
CA LEU A 279 4.25 -6.27 13.43
C LEU A 279 5.39 -7.30 13.34
N VAL A 280 5.07 -8.59 13.32
CA VAL A 280 6.07 -9.66 13.14
C VAL A 280 6.77 -9.52 11.79
N GLU A 281 6.02 -9.31 10.71
CA GLU A 281 6.56 -9.06 9.37
C GLU A 281 7.49 -7.83 9.35
N HIS A 282 7.06 -6.72 9.96
CA HIS A 282 7.90 -5.52 10.06
C HIS A 282 9.19 -5.77 10.85
N LEU A 283 9.14 -6.59 11.89
CA LEU A 283 10.32 -6.92 12.70
C LEU A 283 11.31 -7.82 11.95
N ALA A 284 10.82 -8.74 11.12
CA ALA A 284 11.68 -9.51 10.22
C ALA A 284 12.41 -8.60 9.23
N ILE A 285 11.70 -7.62 8.65
CA ILE A 285 12.31 -6.60 7.77
C ILE A 285 13.33 -5.75 8.56
N ALA A 286 12.95 -5.27 9.74
CA ALA A 286 13.80 -4.46 10.60
C ALA A 286 15.07 -5.20 11.05
N TYR A 287 14.98 -6.50 11.29
CA TYR A 287 16.12 -7.36 11.61
C TYR A 287 17.17 -7.35 10.48
N VAL A 288 16.73 -7.52 9.23
CA VAL A 288 17.60 -7.51 8.06
C VAL A 288 18.30 -6.14 7.89
N ILE A 289 17.57 -5.05 8.14
CA ILE A 289 18.08 -3.69 7.90
C ILE A 289 18.99 -3.20 9.04
N TYR A 290 18.59 -3.41 10.29
CA TYR A 290 19.21 -2.73 11.44
C TYR A 290 19.92 -3.69 12.42
N GLY A 291 19.82 -5.01 12.23
CA GLY A 291 20.34 -6.00 13.18
C GLY A 291 19.59 -6.06 14.51
N LEU A 292 20.19 -6.77 15.49
CA LEU A 292 19.57 -7.11 16.78
C LEU A 292 19.91 -6.14 17.91
N ASP A 293 18.86 -5.63 18.56
CA ASP A 293 18.90 -5.25 19.97
C ASP A 293 18.00 -6.19 20.80
N LYS A 294 18.22 -6.21 22.12
CA LYS A 294 17.53 -7.12 23.06
C LYS A 294 16.00 -7.06 22.96
N PRO A 295 15.34 -5.89 22.81
CA PRO A 295 13.90 -5.79 22.61
C PRO A 295 13.37 -6.46 21.32
N ARG A 296 14.08 -6.32 20.20
CA ARG A 296 13.66 -6.94 18.92
C ARG A 296 13.74 -8.46 18.93
N ASN A 297 14.80 -9.00 19.53
CA ASN A 297 14.94 -10.43 19.76
C ASN A 297 13.75 -10.99 20.54
N GLN A 298 13.37 -10.34 21.63
CA GLN A 298 12.25 -10.79 22.48
C GLN A 298 10.91 -10.79 21.72
N CYS A 299 10.67 -9.80 20.85
CA CYS A 299 9.43 -9.73 20.08
C CYS A 299 9.35 -10.77 18.96
N ILE A 300 10.47 -11.06 18.28
CA ILE A 300 10.54 -12.15 17.28
C ILE A 300 10.37 -13.51 17.98
N SER A 301 11.07 -13.75 19.10
CA SER A 301 10.92 -14.99 19.86
C SER A 301 9.52 -15.18 20.44
N PHE A 302 8.85 -14.11 20.88
CA PHE A 302 7.46 -14.18 21.36
C PHE A 302 6.49 -14.52 20.23
N ALA A 303 6.66 -13.90 19.06
CA ALA A 303 5.85 -14.18 17.89
C ALA A 303 5.99 -15.63 17.39
N VAL A 304 7.23 -16.12 17.31
CA VAL A 304 7.51 -17.50 16.86
C VAL A 304 7.15 -18.53 17.95
N GLY A 305 7.41 -18.23 19.22
CA GLY A 305 7.06 -19.09 20.35
C GLY A 305 5.56 -19.21 20.63
N GLY A 306 4.78 -18.18 20.28
CA GLY A 306 3.31 -18.23 20.32
C GLY A 306 2.70 -19.13 19.25
N VAL A 307 3.38 -19.32 18.11
CA VAL A 307 2.95 -20.25 17.05
C VAL A 307 3.23 -21.71 17.43
N VAL A 308 4.31 -21.98 18.17
CA VAL A 308 4.64 -23.34 18.64
C VAL A 308 3.68 -23.82 19.74
N ASN A 309 3.13 -22.92 20.55
CA ASN A 309 2.19 -23.26 21.63
C ASN A 309 0.70 -23.22 21.21
N GLY A 310 0.40 -22.94 19.93
CA GLY A 310 -0.95 -22.94 19.37
C GLY A 310 -1.31 -24.22 18.61
N GLY A 311 -0.59 -25.32 18.88
CA GLY A 311 -0.90 -26.64 18.34
C GLY A 311 -2.20 -27.18 18.91
N ILE A 312 -3.12 -27.52 18.01
CA ILE A 312 -4.30 -28.39 18.13
C ILE A 312 -4.42 -29.09 19.50
N GLU A 313 -5.34 -28.60 20.32
CA GLU A 313 -6.18 -29.44 21.20
C GLU A 313 -7.64 -29.26 20.78
#